data_AF-A0A328SS39-F1
#
_entry.id   AF-A0A328SS39-F1
#
_cell.length_a   1.000
_cell.length_b   1.000
_cell.length_c   1.000
_cell.angle_alpha   90.00
_cell.angle_beta   90.00
_cell.angle_gamma   90.00
#
_symmetry.space_group_name_H-M   'P 1'
#
loop_
_entity.id
_entity.type
_entity.pdbx_description
1 polymer ?
#
loop_
_entity_poly.entity_id
_entity_poly.type
_entity_poly.pdbx_seq_one_letter_code
_entity_poly.pdbx_strand_id
1 'polypeptide(L)'
;MDRHNPYLLIGILILLAITSGVMCTQHASSTDLTTQQLMNKNGSTVVSGDQVIDISEMQKVPIFSAPQNLIRPLTSGDVVSVLTALTTGTIPKDVVNNSKYLTSDGKISDDLQGPGYIVTDDNGKISVKEADCIVWGYKLPYTYAVKDGDSIKVIQNNKTVKTLKESEISNETVPTDFVSASSLKEWFKTAQDGSNMTIDYYLGGFNDNRTGVYGKDKIIHDFGEEPYNYMRNYTPGAPVMVYDHNASKVNVSSAVSVVEYLPEYPTEIRAANAKEFANGWNNTIIPPHESAHGKENVTFTSIAEAEAASGSATHGVCPPGRSLRDAILSLGYPLPVGMSGAEESILYEYRPTIDVLVTNDGDYPIQIVMWTEGESGDTHIYTTIYELRDNNTYPDTSNSTEEE
;
A
#
# COMPACT_ATOMS: atom_id res chain seq x y z
N MET A 1 -1.14 -31.38 18.60
CA MET A 1 -1.57 -32.78 18.86
C MET A 1 -1.59 -33.53 17.54
N ASP A 2 -1.09 -34.76 17.52
CA ASP A 2 -0.83 -35.54 16.31
C ASP A 2 -2.13 -35.93 15.57
N ARG A 3 -2.22 -35.62 14.27
CA ARG A 3 -3.42 -35.82 13.43
C ARG A 3 -3.81 -37.30 13.27
N HIS A 4 -2.96 -38.23 13.71
CA HIS A 4 -3.15 -39.67 13.62
C HIS A 4 -3.51 -40.33 14.96
N ASN A 5 -3.93 -39.57 15.97
CA ASN A 5 -4.29 -40.15 17.27
C ASN A 5 -5.58 -41.00 17.18
N PRO A 6 -5.50 -42.34 17.32
CA PRO A 6 -6.66 -43.23 17.19
C PRO A 6 -7.73 -42.97 18.26
N TYR A 7 -7.37 -42.37 19.39
CA TYR A 7 -8.32 -42.01 20.45
C TYR A 7 -9.25 -40.85 20.04
N LEU A 8 -8.79 -39.95 19.16
CA LEU A 8 -9.63 -38.86 18.62
C LEU A 8 -10.73 -39.43 17.72
N LEU A 9 -10.37 -40.42 16.90
CA LEU A 9 -11.26 -41.11 15.96
C LEU A 9 -12.28 -41.99 16.69
N ILE A 10 -11.85 -42.68 17.76
CA ILE A 10 -12.74 -43.42 18.68
C ILE A 10 -13.69 -42.45 19.41
N GLY A 11 -13.19 -41.28 19.83
CA GLY A 11 -14.01 -40.22 20.42
C GLY A 11 -15.12 -39.75 19.48
N ILE A 12 -14.79 -39.46 18.22
CA ILE A 12 -15.76 -39.07 17.18
C ILE A 12 -16.81 -40.18 16.95
N LEU A 13 -16.39 -41.45 16.91
CA LEU A 13 -17.30 -42.59 16.72
C LEU A 13 -18.27 -42.77 17.90
N ILE A 14 -17.81 -42.58 19.14
CA ILE A 14 -18.67 -42.62 20.33
C ILE A 14 -19.66 -41.45 20.33
N LEU A 15 -19.21 -40.26 19.92
CA LEU A 15 -20.05 -39.06 19.78
C LEU A 15 -21.16 -39.25 18.73
N LEU A 16 -20.84 -39.87 17.59
CA LEU A 16 -21.80 -40.24 16.55
C LEU A 16 -22.84 -41.25 17.05
N ALA A 17 -22.43 -42.24 17.85
CA ALA A 17 -23.37 -43.20 18.43
C ALA A 17 -24.37 -42.54 19.39
N ILE A 18 -23.93 -41.59 20.23
CA ILE A 18 -24.77 -40.90 21.21
C ILE A 18 -25.75 -39.92 20.53
N THR A 19 -25.28 -39.17 19.53
CA THR A 19 -26.11 -38.18 18.82
C THR A 19 -27.16 -38.82 17.91
N SER A 20 -26.98 -40.10 17.52
CA SER A 20 -27.92 -40.79 16.62
C SER A 20 -29.25 -41.12 17.29
N GLY A 21 -29.30 -41.03 18.63
CA GLY A 21 -30.51 -41.21 19.44
C GLY A 21 -31.31 -39.92 19.71
N VAL A 22 -30.80 -38.72 19.35
CA VAL A 22 -31.41 -37.44 19.74
C VAL A 22 -31.67 -36.56 18.49
N MET A 23 -32.92 -36.59 18.03
CA MET A 23 -33.63 -35.51 17.31
C MET A 23 -33.06 -35.04 15.95
N CYS A 24 -33.68 -35.55 14.88
CA CYS A 24 -33.80 -34.82 13.61
C CYS A 24 -34.85 -33.71 13.77
N THR A 25 -34.47 -32.45 13.93
CA THR A 25 -35.32 -31.30 13.52
C THR A 25 -34.50 -30.00 13.55
N GLN A 26 -33.62 -29.77 12.58
CA GLN A 26 -33.43 -28.42 12.01
C GLN A 26 -32.97 -28.59 10.56
N HIS A 27 -33.80 -28.11 9.64
CA HIS A 27 -33.47 -28.05 8.21
C HIS A 27 -32.35 -27.02 8.00
N ALA A 28 -31.22 -27.49 7.48
CA ALA A 28 -30.21 -26.61 6.91
C ALA A 28 -30.82 -25.96 5.65
N SER A 29 -30.93 -24.64 5.64
CA SER A 29 -31.20 -23.92 4.39
C SER A 29 -30.00 -24.11 3.46
N SER A 30 -30.29 -24.64 2.27
CA SER A 30 -29.34 -24.73 1.17
C SER A 30 -29.25 -23.39 0.45
N THR A 31 -28.04 -22.88 0.27
CA THR A 31 -27.48 -22.29 -0.96
C THR A 31 -26.01 -21.93 -0.67
N ASP A 32 -25.15 -21.89 -1.68
CA ASP A 32 -23.73 -21.49 -1.55
C ASP A 32 -23.54 -20.25 -0.67
N LEU A 33 -22.78 -20.39 0.42
CA LEU A 33 -22.79 -19.47 1.58
C LEU A 33 -21.39 -19.09 2.08
N THR A 34 -20.32 -19.51 1.41
CA THR A 34 -18.94 -19.34 1.91
C THR A 34 -18.50 -17.88 2.00
N THR A 35 -19.10 -16.97 1.22
CA THR A 35 -18.81 -15.53 1.27
C THR A 35 -19.60 -14.73 2.31
N GLN A 36 -20.73 -15.22 2.84
CA GLN A 36 -21.51 -14.45 3.83
C GLN A 36 -20.94 -14.53 5.26
N GLN A 37 -20.05 -15.50 5.53
CA GLN A 37 -19.44 -15.74 6.83
C GLN A 37 -18.12 -15.01 7.03
N LEU A 38 -17.62 -14.43 5.94
CA LEU A 38 -16.41 -13.62 5.90
C LEU A 38 -16.74 -12.18 6.27
N MET A 39 -16.08 -11.67 7.30
CA MET A 39 -16.14 -10.25 7.67
C MET A 39 -15.43 -9.36 6.64
N ASN A 40 -14.50 -9.95 5.88
CA ASN A 40 -13.66 -9.28 4.89
C ASN A 40 -13.63 -10.05 3.56
N LYS A 41 -13.53 -9.34 2.45
CA LYS A 41 -13.52 -9.96 1.11
C LYS A 41 -12.24 -10.74 0.87
N ASN A 42 -12.29 -11.70 -0.04
CA ASN A 42 -11.09 -12.36 -0.57
C ASN A 42 -10.05 -11.32 -1.02
N GLY A 43 -8.79 -11.55 -0.68
CA GLY A 43 -7.66 -10.64 -0.92
C GLY A 43 -7.59 -9.43 0.01
N SER A 44 -8.46 -9.29 1.03
CA SER A 44 -8.34 -8.19 2.00
C SER A 44 -7.08 -8.39 2.86
N THR A 45 -6.36 -7.29 3.11
CA THR A 45 -5.29 -7.26 4.12
C THR A 45 -5.86 -7.48 5.51
N VAL A 46 -5.13 -8.25 6.31
CA VAL A 46 -5.42 -8.57 7.71
C VAL A 46 -4.12 -8.57 8.53
N VAL A 47 -4.22 -8.25 9.81
CA VAL A 47 -3.12 -8.26 10.79
C VAL A 47 -3.51 -9.07 12.03
N SER A 48 -2.55 -9.35 12.92
CA SER A 48 -2.86 -10.11 14.15
C SER A 48 -4.00 -9.48 14.96
N GLY A 49 -4.92 -10.31 15.44
CA GLY A 49 -6.09 -9.89 16.21
C GLY A 49 -7.33 -9.59 15.39
N ASP A 50 -7.23 -9.45 14.06
CA ASP A 50 -8.39 -9.19 13.21
C ASP A 50 -9.41 -10.33 13.24
N GLN A 51 -10.70 -9.97 13.34
CA GLN A 51 -11.79 -10.92 13.19
C GLN A 51 -12.11 -11.13 11.71
N VAL A 52 -11.87 -12.34 11.20
CA VAL A 52 -12.07 -12.65 9.77
C VAL A 52 -13.34 -13.48 9.53
N ILE A 53 -13.70 -14.35 10.47
CA ILE A 53 -14.86 -15.24 10.35
C ILE A 53 -15.87 -14.89 11.44
N ASP A 54 -17.12 -14.61 11.06
CA ASP A 54 -18.21 -14.47 12.03
C ASP A 54 -18.76 -15.85 12.41
N ILE A 55 -18.35 -16.37 13.56
CA ILE A 55 -18.79 -17.69 14.05
C ILE A 55 -20.30 -17.73 14.34
N SER A 56 -20.90 -16.60 14.71
CA SER A 56 -22.32 -16.54 15.06
C SER A 56 -23.22 -16.74 13.85
N GLU A 57 -22.76 -16.27 12.68
CA GLU A 57 -23.44 -16.37 11.38
C GLU A 57 -22.99 -17.61 10.58
N MET A 58 -22.12 -18.46 11.14
CA MET A 58 -21.69 -19.68 10.46
C MET A 58 -22.85 -20.66 10.26
N GLN A 59 -22.96 -21.15 9.03
CA GLN A 59 -23.93 -22.17 8.65
C GLN A 59 -23.69 -23.44 9.49
N LYS A 60 -24.74 -23.92 10.15
CA LYS A 60 -24.70 -25.16 10.92
C LYS A 60 -25.16 -26.32 10.04
N VAL A 61 -24.41 -27.42 10.08
CA VAL A 61 -24.71 -28.65 9.34
C VAL A 61 -24.88 -29.84 10.30
N PRO A 62 -25.72 -30.83 9.98
CA PRO A 62 -25.84 -32.03 10.81
C PRO A 62 -24.51 -32.76 10.95
N ILE A 63 -24.15 -33.13 12.18
CA ILE A 63 -22.86 -33.79 12.47
C ILE A 63 -22.69 -35.09 11.69
N PHE A 64 -23.76 -35.85 11.50
CA PHE A 64 -23.75 -37.09 10.71
C PHE A 64 -23.39 -36.88 9.24
N SER A 65 -23.78 -35.74 8.68
CA SER A 65 -23.49 -35.40 7.27
C SER A 65 -22.09 -34.83 7.06
N ALA A 66 -21.48 -34.30 8.13
CA ALA A 66 -20.17 -33.65 8.06
C ALA A 66 -19.36 -33.84 9.36
N PRO A 67 -19.05 -35.09 9.77
CA PRO A 67 -18.37 -35.37 11.04
C PRO A 67 -16.96 -34.79 11.09
N GLN A 68 -16.33 -34.57 9.94
CA GLN A 68 -15.03 -33.91 9.81
C GLN A 68 -15.00 -32.50 10.42
N ASN A 69 -16.13 -31.79 10.49
CA ASN A 69 -16.19 -30.45 11.07
C ASN A 69 -15.95 -30.43 12.58
N LEU A 70 -15.99 -31.59 13.26
CA LEU A 70 -15.62 -31.73 14.67
C LEU A 70 -14.10 -31.70 14.90
N ILE A 71 -13.30 -31.99 13.86
CA ILE A 71 -11.85 -32.11 13.99
C ILE A 71 -11.25 -30.80 14.52
N ARG A 72 -11.57 -29.67 13.88
CA ARG A 72 -11.00 -28.38 14.28
C ARG A 72 -11.37 -28.01 15.72
N PRO A 73 -12.65 -27.95 16.14
CA PRO A 73 -13.02 -27.69 17.54
C PRO A 73 -12.35 -28.62 18.55
N LEU A 74 -12.24 -29.92 18.24
CA LEU A 74 -11.57 -30.88 19.12
C LEU A 74 -10.07 -30.59 19.24
N THR A 75 -9.40 -30.30 18.12
CA THR A 75 -7.96 -30.03 18.10
C THR A 75 -7.58 -28.68 18.67
N SER A 76 -8.49 -27.69 18.59
CA SER A 76 -8.29 -26.35 19.14
C SER A 76 -8.77 -26.19 20.58
N GLY A 77 -9.39 -27.22 21.16
CA GLY A 77 -9.93 -27.16 22.52
C GLY A 77 -11.20 -26.30 22.65
N ASP A 78 -11.96 -26.09 21.58
CA ASP A 78 -13.24 -25.38 21.62
C ASP A 78 -14.34 -26.29 22.19
N VAL A 79 -14.34 -26.41 23.53
CA VAL A 79 -15.27 -27.25 24.28
C VAL A 79 -16.72 -26.81 24.08
N VAL A 80 -16.97 -25.51 23.87
CA VAL A 80 -18.33 -24.97 23.69
C VAL A 80 -18.91 -25.47 22.37
N SER A 81 -18.18 -25.33 21.26
CA SER A 81 -18.66 -25.84 19.96
C SER A 81 -18.86 -27.35 19.97
N VAL A 82 -17.99 -28.11 20.64
CA VAL A 82 -18.15 -29.57 20.79
C VAL A 82 -19.40 -29.92 21.60
N LEU A 83 -19.65 -29.21 22.71
CA LEU A 83 -20.83 -29.44 23.55
C LEU A 83 -22.13 -29.04 22.84
N THR A 84 -22.13 -27.90 22.14
CA THR A 84 -23.27 -27.46 21.32
C THR A 84 -23.55 -28.46 20.21
N ALA A 85 -22.51 -28.99 19.57
CA ALA A 85 -22.65 -30.04 18.57
C ALA A 85 -23.34 -31.27 19.17
N LEU A 86 -22.86 -31.74 20.32
CA LEU A 86 -23.43 -32.90 21.00
C LEU A 86 -24.89 -32.74 21.41
N THR A 87 -25.25 -31.56 21.88
CA THR A 87 -26.59 -31.28 22.42
C THR A 87 -27.61 -30.95 21.33
N THR A 88 -27.18 -30.36 20.22
CA THR A 88 -28.08 -29.91 19.14
C THR A 88 -28.07 -30.80 17.89
N GLY A 89 -27.08 -31.70 17.77
CA GLY A 89 -26.89 -32.54 16.58
C GLY A 89 -26.31 -31.80 15.37
N THR A 90 -25.97 -30.50 15.52
CA THR A 90 -25.48 -29.64 14.43
C THR A 90 -24.16 -28.97 14.78
N ILE A 91 -23.29 -28.76 13.80
CA ILE A 91 -21.97 -28.14 13.98
C ILE A 91 -21.73 -27.07 12.91
N PRO A 92 -21.05 -25.94 13.22
CA PRO A 92 -20.63 -24.98 12.21
C PRO A 92 -19.86 -25.67 11.08
N LYS A 93 -20.15 -25.29 9.83
CA LYS A 93 -19.44 -25.79 8.64
C LYS A 93 -17.98 -25.38 8.73
N ASP A 94 -17.05 -26.32 8.58
CA ASP A 94 -15.64 -25.93 8.56
C ASP A 94 -15.30 -25.24 7.23
N VAL A 95 -15.02 -23.94 7.31
CA VAL A 95 -14.65 -23.08 6.19
C VAL A 95 -13.17 -22.70 6.21
N VAL A 96 -12.34 -23.26 7.08
CA VAL A 96 -10.89 -22.95 7.10
C VAL A 96 -10.13 -24.05 6.36
N ASN A 97 -9.27 -23.65 5.44
CA ASN A 97 -8.38 -24.54 4.72
C ASN A 97 -7.08 -24.79 5.51
N ASN A 98 -6.51 -23.71 6.07
CA ASN A 98 -5.27 -23.75 6.83
C ASN A 98 -5.41 -22.91 8.11
N SER A 99 -5.19 -23.55 9.26
CA SER A 99 -5.30 -22.90 10.59
C SER A 99 -3.99 -22.25 11.06
N LYS A 100 -2.92 -22.22 10.24
CA LYS A 100 -1.62 -21.69 10.68
C LYS A 100 -1.71 -20.29 11.27
N TYR A 101 -2.51 -19.41 10.64
CA TYR A 101 -2.67 -18.02 11.08
C TYR A 101 -4.11 -17.70 11.52
N LEU A 102 -4.93 -18.73 11.74
CA LEU A 102 -6.35 -18.57 12.10
C LEU A 102 -6.63 -19.34 13.39
N THR A 103 -7.09 -18.62 14.39
CA THR A 103 -7.57 -19.19 15.65
C THR A 103 -8.92 -19.89 15.44
N SER A 104 -9.30 -20.75 16.39
CA SER A 104 -10.61 -21.41 16.32
C SER A 104 -11.79 -20.47 16.47
N ASP A 105 -11.60 -19.31 17.10
CA ASP A 105 -12.60 -18.25 17.20
C ASP A 105 -12.65 -17.33 15.95
N GLY A 106 -11.93 -17.68 14.88
CA GLY A 106 -12.03 -17.00 13.59
C GLY A 106 -11.22 -15.71 13.48
N LYS A 107 -10.26 -15.50 14.39
CA LYS A 107 -9.34 -14.37 14.39
C LYS A 107 -7.99 -14.71 13.78
N ILE A 108 -7.25 -13.69 13.39
CA ILE A 108 -5.84 -13.83 13.05
C ILE A 108 -5.02 -14.06 14.33
N SER A 109 -4.19 -15.09 14.31
CA SER A 109 -3.30 -15.43 15.43
C SER A 109 -2.04 -14.55 15.47
N ASP A 110 -1.44 -14.43 16.65
CA ASP A 110 -0.15 -13.76 16.87
C ASP A 110 1.04 -14.39 16.13
N ASP A 111 0.87 -15.60 15.59
CA ASP A 111 1.88 -16.25 14.74
C ASP A 111 2.06 -15.54 13.38
N LEU A 112 1.13 -14.67 12.96
CA LEU A 112 1.30 -13.84 11.77
C LEU A 112 2.15 -12.60 12.10
N GLN A 113 3.38 -12.58 11.60
CA GLN A 113 4.32 -11.48 11.81
C GLN A 113 4.22 -10.45 10.67
N GLY A 114 3.45 -9.39 10.89
CA GLY A 114 3.19 -8.36 9.88
C GLY A 114 1.85 -8.56 9.15
N PRO A 115 1.64 -7.90 8.00
CA PRO A 115 0.40 -8.02 7.27
C PRO A 115 0.31 -9.36 6.53
N GLY A 116 -0.90 -9.89 6.43
CA GLY A 116 -1.25 -10.99 5.53
C GLY A 116 -2.47 -10.61 4.70
N TYR A 117 -2.93 -11.53 3.86
CA TYR A 117 -4.18 -11.37 3.14
C TYR A 117 -4.98 -12.66 3.06
N ILE A 118 -6.30 -12.49 2.97
CA ILE A 118 -7.26 -13.58 2.90
C ILE A 118 -7.20 -14.24 1.52
N VAL A 119 -7.12 -15.56 1.48
CA VAL A 119 -7.21 -16.35 0.25
C VAL A 119 -8.33 -17.38 0.40
N THR A 120 -9.25 -17.37 -0.55
CA THR A 120 -10.37 -18.31 -0.64
C THR A 120 -10.15 -19.27 -1.80
N ASP A 121 -10.27 -20.57 -1.55
CA ASP A 121 -10.17 -21.60 -2.59
C ASP A 121 -11.49 -21.81 -3.35
N ASP A 122 -11.47 -22.65 -4.39
CA ASP A 122 -12.62 -22.97 -5.24
C ASP A 122 -13.79 -23.63 -4.47
N ASN A 123 -13.52 -24.20 -3.29
CA ASN A 123 -14.52 -24.79 -2.41
C ASN A 123 -15.04 -23.78 -1.37
N GLY A 124 -14.59 -22.51 -1.47
CA GLY A 124 -14.93 -21.44 -0.56
C GLY A 124 -14.28 -21.57 0.82
N LYS A 125 -13.17 -22.33 0.95
CA LYS A 125 -12.41 -22.39 2.20
C LYS A 125 -11.39 -21.27 2.26
N ILE A 126 -11.22 -20.76 3.48
CA ILE A 126 -10.47 -19.57 3.82
C ILE A 126 -9.11 -19.97 4.36
N SER A 127 -8.09 -19.27 3.92
CA SER A 127 -6.74 -19.30 4.46
C SER A 127 -6.19 -17.89 4.51
N VAL A 128 -5.13 -17.70 5.27
CA VAL A 128 -4.39 -16.45 5.30
C VAL A 128 -3.02 -16.74 4.73
N LYS A 129 -2.64 -15.95 3.73
CA LYS A 129 -1.28 -15.95 3.19
C LYS A 129 -0.53 -14.77 3.81
N GLU A 130 0.65 -15.04 4.35
CA GLU A 130 1.59 -14.03 4.82
C GLU A 130 2.03 -13.13 3.65
N ALA A 131 2.30 -11.85 3.92
CA ALA A 131 2.91 -10.97 2.94
C ALA A 131 4.25 -11.53 2.46
N ASP A 132 4.57 -11.30 1.19
CA ASP A 132 5.95 -11.45 0.75
C ASP A 132 6.83 -10.41 1.48
N CYS A 133 8.15 -10.61 1.56
CA CYS A 133 9.02 -9.77 2.39
C CYS A 133 9.10 -8.31 1.93
N ILE A 134 8.78 -8.03 0.66
CA ILE A 134 8.69 -6.68 0.12
C ILE A 134 7.33 -6.53 -0.54
N VAL A 135 6.51 -5.62 0.00
CA VAL A 135 5.20 -5.27 -0.58
C VAL A 135 5.12 -3.78 -0.82
N TRP A 136 4.80 -3.41 -2.05
CA TRP A 136 4.41 -2.05 -2.40
C TRP A 136 3.04 -2.05 -3.09
N GLY A 137 2.34 -0.93 -2.94
CA GLY A 137 1.16 -0.62 -3.73
C GLY A 137 1.32 0.76 -4.35
N TYR A 138 0.24 1.28 -4.92
CA TYR A 138 0.21 2.58 -5.58
C TYR A 138 -0.81 3.50 -4.92
N LYS A 139 -0.47 4.80 -4.83
CA LYS A 139 -1.41 5.86 -4.47
C LYS A 139 -2.42 6.04 -5.61
N LEU A 140 -3.61 5.47 -5.47
CA LEU A 140 -4.63 5.51 -6.51
C LEU A 140 -5.79 6.42 -6.12
N PRO A 141 -6.38 7.17 -7.07
CA PRO A 141 -7.46 8.10 -6.78
C PRO A 141 -8.76 7.34 -6.41
N TYR A 142 -9.40 7.72 -5.31
CA TYR A 142 -10.61 7.06 -4.80
C TYR A 142 -11.85 7.95 -4.83
N THR A 143 -11.75 9.12 -4.18
CA THR A 143 -12.86 10.06 -4.06
C THR A 143 -12.62 11.26 -4.95
N TYR A 144 -13.63 11.66 -5.71
CA TYR A 144 -13.57 12.81 -6.60
C TYR A 144 -14.64 13.83 -6.23
N ALA A 145 -14.30 15.12 -6.30
CA ALA A 145 -15.26 16.20 -6.38
C ALA A 145 -15.51 16.52 -7.86
N VAL A 146 -16.78 16.57 -8.28
CA VAL A 146 -17.18 16.99 -9.62
C VAL A 146 -18.04 18.24 -9.54
N LYS A 147 -17.66 19.29 -10.25
CA LYS A 147 -18.38 20.56 -10.29
C LYS A 147 -19.72 20.40 -11.02
N ASP A 148 -20.80 20.83 -10.38
CA ASP A 148 -22.17 20.76 -10.91
C ASP A 148 -22.97 22.00 -10.48
N GLY A 149 -22.98 23.03 -11.33
CA GLY A 149 -23.61 24.32 -11.01
C GLY A 149 -23.08 24.88 -9.70
N ASP A 150 -23.95 25.30 -8.78
CA ASP A 150 -23.52 25.89 -7.51
C ASP A 150 -23.12 24.85 -6.43
N SER A 151 -22.79 23.62 -6.85
CA SER A 151 -22.46 22.52 -5.96
C SER A 151 -21.34 21.62 -6.49
N ILE A 152 -20.82 20.76 -5.63
CA ILE A 152 -19.97 19.63 -5.98
C ILE A 152 -20.70 18.31 -5.70
N LYS A 153 -20.54 17.34 -6.60
CA LYS A 153 -20.86 15.93 -6.34
C LYS A 153 -19.61 15.24 -5.85
N VAL A 154 -19.67 14.65 -4.67
CA VAL A 154 -18.62 13.77 -4.14
C VAL A 154 -18.92 12.36 -4.64
N ILE A 155 -18.01 11.80 -5.42
CA ILE A 155 -18.15 10.50 -6.07
C ILE A 155 -17.15 9.52 -5.47
N GLN A 156 -17.65 8.35 -5.06
CA GLN A 156 -16.86 7.19 -4.64
C GLN A 156 -17.40 5.95 -5.35
N ASN A 157 -16.51 5.11 -5.90
CA ASN A 157 -16.91 3.89 -6.64
C ASN A 157 -18.01 4.15 -7.69
N ASN A 158 -17.86 5.22 -8.48
CA ASN A 158 -18.82 5.66 -9.50
C ASN A 158 -20.23 5.99 -8.98
N LYS A 159 -20.39 6.21 -7.68
CA LYS A 159 -21.65 6.62 -7.05
C LYS A 159 -21.48 7.96 -6.36
N THR A 160 -22.45 8.85 -6.55
CA THR A 160 -22.53 10.08 -5.75
C THR A 160 -22.88 9.71 -4.32
N VAL A 161 -21.97 9.99 -3.39
CA VAL A 161 -22.17 9.74 -1.95
C VAL A 161 -22.64 10.99 -1.22
N LYS A 162 -22.30 12.19 -1.73
CA LYS A 162 -22.74 13.48 -1.19
C LYS A 162 -22.85 14.52 -2.31
N THR A 163 -23.72 15.51 -2.11
CA THR A 163 -23.76 16.73 -2.90
C THR A 163 -23.64 17.90 -1.94
N LEU A 164 -22.69 18.82 -2.17
CA LEU A 164 -22.37 19.92 -1.26
C LEU A 164 -22.36 21.24 -2.03
N LYS A 165 -23.09 22.25 -1.54
CA LYS A 165 -22.93 23.64 -1.99
C LYS A 165 -21.60 24.21 -1.50
N GLU A 166 -21.12 25.29 -2.11
CA GLU A 166 -19.87 25.96 -1.68
C GLU A 166 -19.86 26.28 -0.17
N SER A 167 -20.99 26.74 0.37
CA SER A 167 -21.15 27.07 1.79
C SER A 167 -21.02 25.86 2.72
N GLU A 168 -21.27 24.65 2.22
CA GLU A 168 -21.27 23.39 2.97
C GLU A 168 -19.90 22.69 2.90
N ILE A 169 -18.98 23.17 2.06
CA ILE A 169 -17.61 22.66 2.00
C ILE A 169 -16.87 23.09 3.27
N SER A 170 -16.48 22.10 4.07
CA SER A 170 -15.71 22.27 5.31
C SER A 170 -14.78 21.06 5.50
N ASN A 171 -13.82 21.21 6.42
CA ASN A 171 -12.90 20.14 6.79
C ASN A 171 -13.61 18.94 7.48
N GLU A 172 -14.90 19.05 7.80
CA GLU A 172 -15.71 17.96 8.33
C GLU A 172 -16.51 17.24 7.23
N THR A 173 -16.77 17.92 6.11
CA THR A 173 -17.62 17.38 5.04
C THR A 173 -16.82 16.72 3.92
N VAL A 174 -15.56 17.13 3.72
CA VAL A 174 -14.62 16.55 2.76
C VAL A 174 -13.35 16.04 3.44
N PRO A 175 -12.69 14.99 2.90
CA PRO A 175 -11.38 14.54 3.39
C PRO A 175 -10.36 15.68 3.36
N THR A 176 -9.55 15.80 4.40
CA THR A 176 -8.63 16.95 4.59
C THR A 176 -7.16 16.58 4.47
N ASP A 177 -6.85 15.28 4.44
CA ASP A 177 -5.48 14.80 4.47
C ASP A 177 -4.72 15.05 3.16
N PHE A 178 -5.44 15.21 2.05
CA PHE A 178 -4.87 15.47 0.72
C PHE A 178 -5.26 16.82 0.13
N VAL A 179 -6.51 17.24 0.34
CA VAL A 179 -7.03 18.52 -0.16
C VAL A 179 -7.75 19.24 0.96
N SER A 180 -7.30 20.45 1.30
CA SER A 180 -7.99 21.26 2.31
C SER A 180 -9.33 21.78 1.78
N ALA A 181 -10.30 22.04 2.66
CA ALA A 181 -11.55 22.68 2.26
C ALA A 181 -11.33 24.05 1.59
N SER A 182 -10.29 24.78 1.98
CA SER A 182 -9.92 26.06 1.35
C SER A 182 -9.47 25.87 -0.09
N SER A 183 -8.56 24.92 -0.34
CA SER A 183 -8.08 24.57 -1.68
C SER A 183 -9.22 24.09 -2.57
N LEU A 184 -10.13 23.28 -2.03
CA LEU A 184 -11.29 22.80 -2.77
C LEU A 184 -12.26 23.93 -3.14
N LYS A 185 -12.46 24.92 -2.25
CA LYS A 185 -13.26 26.12 -2.55
C LYS A 185 -12.63 27.01 -3.62
N GLU A 186 -11.31 27.15 -3.60
CA GLU A 186 -10.58 27.90 -4.62
C GLU A 186 -10.70 27.24 -5.99
N TRP A 187 -10.51 25.92 -6.06
CA TRP A 187 -10.80 25.15 -7.27
C TRP A 187 -12.25 25.29 -7.71
N PHE A 188 -13.22 25.16 -6.80
CA PHE A 188 -14.65 25.26 -7.11
C PHE A 188 -15.01 26.59 -7.82
N LYS A 189 -14.40 27.71 -7.42
CA LYS A 189 -14.65 29.04 -7.99
C LYS A 189 -14.13 29.20 -9.41
N THR A 190 -13.14 28.42 -9.80
CA THR A 190 -12.45 28.53 -11.10
C THR A 190 -12.79 27.38 -12.04
N ALA A 191 -13.26 26.25 -11.50
CA ALA A 191 -13.64 25.07 -12.24
C ALA A 191 -14.91 25.27 -13.07
N GLN A 192 -14.89 24.71 -14.29
CA GLN A 192 -16.09 24.63 -15.14
C GLN A 192 -16.96 23.45 -14.72
N ASP A 193 -18.25 23.52 -15.03
CA ASP A 193 -19.17 22.40 -14.79
C ASP A 193 -18.70 21.13 -15.51
N GLY A 194 -18.73 20.00 -14.80
CA GLY A 194 -18.19 18.72 -15.25
C GLY A 194 -16.70 18.52 -14.95
N SER A 195 -15.95 19.55 -14.54
CA SER A 195 -14.55 19.38 -14.10
C SER A 195 -14.50 18.53 -12.84
N ASN A 196 -13.42 17.75 -12.69
CA ASN A 196 -13.20 16.93 -11.50
C ASN A 196 -11.85 17.24 -10.81
N MET A 197 -11.79 16.91 -9.53
CA MET A 197 -10.59 16.94 -8.70
C MET A 197 -10.61 15.71 -7.79
N THR A 198 -9.50 14.96 -7.74
CA THR A 198 -9.34 13.91 -6.72
C THR A 198 -9.13 14.56 -5.37
N ILE A 199 -9.94 14.16 -4.37
CA ILE A 199 -9.88 14.69 -3.00
C ILE A 199 -9.46 13.65 -1.97
N ASP A 200 -9.40 12.37 -2.36
CA ASP A 200 -8.97 11.28 -1.49
C ASP A 200 -8.39 10.11 -2.30
N TYR A 201 -7.49 9.37 -1.68
CA TYR A 201 -6.73 8.28 -2.30
C TYR A 201 -6.86 6.99 -1.49
N TYR A 202 -6.55 5.87 -2.15
CA TYR A 202 -6.44 4.56 -1.53
C TYR A 202 -5.13 3.89 -1.97
N LEU A 203 -4.70 2.87 -1.24
CA LEU A 203 -3.57 2.03 -1.65
C LEU A 203 -4.10 0.81 -2.41
N GLY A 204 -3.60 0.57 -3.62
CA GLY A 204 -4.01 -0.58 -4.43
C GLY A 204 -2.97 -0.97 -5.47
N GLY A 205 -3.28 -1.99 -6.28
CA GLY A 205 -2.34 -2.50 -7.28
C GLY A 205 -1.09 -3.13 -6.65
N PHE A 206 -1.26 -3.82 -5.52
CA PHE A 206 -0.15 -4.41 -4.80
C PHE A 206 0.55 -5.50 -5.62
N ASN A 207 1.87 -5.59 -5.49
CA ASN A 207 2.71 -6.57 -6.19
C ASN A 207 2.39 -8.03 -5.83
N ASP A 208 1.81 -8.27 -4.65
CA ASP A 208 1.41 -9.60 -4.19
C ASP A 208 -0.07 -9.93 -4.50
N ASN A 209 -0.73 -9.09 -5.30
CA ASN A 209 -2.11 -9.22 -5.80
C ASN A 209 -3.21 -9.10 -4.73
N ARG A 210 -2.91 -8.59 -3.52
CA ARG A 210 -3.96 -8.29 -2.55
C ARG A 210 -4.87 -7.15 -3.03
N THR A 211 -6.07 -7.08 -2.47
CA THR A 211 -7.06 -6.04 -2.79
C THR A 211 -6.68 -4.69 -2.21
N GLY A 212 -7.22 -3.62 -2.81
CA GLY A 212 -7.00 -2.25 -2.36
C GLY A 212 -7.52 -1.99 -0.94
N VAL A 213 -6.79 -1.14 -0.22
CA VAL A 213 -7.10 -0.69 1.15
C VAL A 213 -7.55 0.77 1.12
N TYR A 214 -8.77 1.01 1.58
CA TYR A 214 -9.46 2.30 1.47
C TYR A 214 -9.57 2.97 2.83
N GLY A 215 -9.29 4.27 2.86
CA GLY A 215 -9.45 5.12 4.05
C GLY A 215 -8.24 5.07 4.99
N LYS A 216 -7.95 6.23 5.59
CA LYS A 216 -6.84 6.46 6.51
C LYS A 216 -6.73 5.40 7.60
N ASP A 217 -7.79 5.23 8.38
CA ASP A 217 -7.76 4.39 9.59
C ASP A 217 -7.44 2.94 9.23
N LYS A 218 -7.96 2.45 8.10
CA LYS A 218 -7.66 1.10 7.63
C LYS A 218 -6.23 0.97 7.11
N ILE A 219 -5.73 1.95 6.36
CA ILE A 219 -4.32 1.94 5.90
C ILE A 219 -3.36 1.94 7.09
N ILE A 220 -3.61 2.78 8.10
CA ILE A 220 -2.80 2.85 9.31
C ILE A 220 -2.89 1.55 10.11
N HIS A 221 -4.09 0.99 10.23
CA HIS A 221 -4.28 -0.30 10.90
C HIS A 221 -3.53 -1.44 10.21
N ASP A 222 -3.62 -1.52 8.89
CA ASP A 222 -3.07 -2.63 8.10
C ASP A 222 -1.55 -2.53 7.91
N PHE A 223 -1.00 -1.32 7.79
CA PHE A 223 0.40 -1.10 7.37
C PHE A 223 1.18 -0.10 8.24
N GLY A 224 0.53 0.56 9.20
CA GLY A 224 1.15 1.58 10.05
C GLY A 224 1.08 3.01 9.48
N GLU A 225 1.59 3.97 10.27
CA GLU A 225 1.52 5.40 9.91
C GLU A 225 2.47 5.80 8.78
N GLU A 226 3.63 5.16 8.66
CA GLU A 226 4.64 5.55 7.68
C GLU A 226 4.16 5.41 6.23
N PRO A 227 3.55 4.30 5.79
CA PRO A 227 3.02 4.19 4.43
C PRO A 227 1.93 5.22 4.13
N TYR A 228 1.08 5.55 5.11
CA TYR A 228 0.07 6.61 4.96
C TYR A 228 0.73 7.99 4.79
N ASN A 229 1.72 8.30 5.63
CA ASN A 229 2.46 9.56 5.56
C ASN A 229 3.25 9.69 4.25
N TYR A 230 3.87 8.60 3.79
CA TYR A 230 4.50 8.53 2.49
C TYR A 230 3.47 8.87 1.40
N MET A 231 2.36 8.13 1.34
CA MET A 231 1.30 8.36 0.34
C MET A 231 0.82 9.82 0.29
N ARG A 232 0.73 10.52 1.43
CA ARG A 232 0.32 11.93 1.46
C ARG A 232 1.29 12.91 0.80
N ASN A 233 2.56 12.54 0.68
CA ASN A 233 3.61 13.45 0.24
C ASN A 233 4.00 13.28 -1.23
N TYR A 234 3.56 12.21 -1.92
CA TYR A 234 3.95 11.91 -3.31
C TYR A 234 2.79 12.07 -4.29
N THR A 235 3.10 12.24 -5.57
CA THR A 235 2.09 12.45 -6.63
C THR A 235 1.15 11.25 -6.80
N PRO A 236 -0.06 11.45 -7.37
CA PRO A 236 -0.94 10.34 -7.76
C PRO A 236 -0.22 9.33 -8.65
N GLY A 237 -0.46 8.04 -8.41
CA GLY A 237 0.22 6.95 -9.10
C GLY A 237 1.58 6.58 -8.50
N ALA A 238 2.09 7.33 -7.51
CA ALA A 238 3.37 7.00 -6.90
C ALA A 238 3.33 5.62 -6.20
N PRO A 239 4.40 4.81 -6.35
CA PRO A 239 4.57 3.58 -5.59
C PRO A 239 4.83 3.90 -4.12
N VAL A 240 4.26 3.10 -3.23
CA VAL A 240 4.34 3.22 -1.78
C VAL A 240 4.75 1.87 -1.22
N MET A 241 5.95 1.80 -0.63
CA MET A 241 6.36 0.62 0.14
C MET A 241 5.49 0.53 1.39
N VAL A 242 4.76 -0.56 1.55
CA VAL A 242 3.84 -0.78 2.68
C VAL A 242 4.36 -1.80 3.67
N TYR A 243 5.33 -2.62 3.26
CA TYR A 243 5.96 -3.61 4.12
C TYR A 243 7.34 -3.95 3.58
N ASP A 244 8.35 -3.83 4.43
CA ASP A 244 9.64 -4.49 4.25
C ASP A 244 9.93 -5.38 5.47
N HIS A 245 10.38 -6.60 5.24
CA HIS A 245 10.80 -7.50 6.29
C HIS A 245 11.98 -8.33 5.83
N ASN A 246 13.10 -8.25 6.56
CA ASN A 246 14.37 -8.89 6.22
C ASN A 246 14.96 -8.48 4.86
N ALA A 247 14.49 -7.37 4.27
CA ALA A 247 15.13 -6.78 3.10
C ALA A 247 16.49 -6.15 3.49
N SER A 248 17.51 -6.45 2.71
CA SER A 248 18.82 -5.83 2.82
C SER A 248 18.91 -4.59 1.93
N LYS A 249 19.54 -3.53 2.43
CA LYS A 249 19.83 -2.32 1.65
C LYS A 249 21.25 -2.42 1.11
N VAL A 250 21.40 -2.52 -0.20
CA VAL A 250 22.71 -2.62 -0.87
C VAL A 250 22.98 -1.32 -1.62
N ASN A 251 24.03 -0.59 -1.24
CA ASN A 251 24.45 0.59 -2.00
C ASN A 251 25.00 0.14 -3.36
N VAL A 252 24.34 0.57 -4.43
CA VAL A 252 24.72 0.22 -5.81
C VAL A 252 25.24 1.40 -6.61
N SER A 253 24.95 2.63 -6.18
CA SER A 253 25.43 3.84 -6.83
C SER A 253 25.45 5.02 -5.86
N SER A 254 26.39 5.94 -6.07
CA SER A 254 26.42 7.22 -5.35
C SER A 254 27.01 8.31 -6.24
N ALA A 255 26.55 9.54 -6.04
CA ALA A 255 27.08 10.72 -6.71
C ALA A 255 27.05 11.95 -5.80
N VAL A 256 27.84 12.96 -6.15
CA VAL A 256 27.92 14.23 -5.43
C VAL A 256 27.98 15.39 -6.42
N SER A 257 27.33 16.49 -6.06
CA SER A 257 27.46 17.78 -6.74
C SER A 257 27.47 18.91 -5.70
N VAL A 258 27.84 20.12 -6.10
CA VAL A 258 27.90 21.28 -5.20
C VAL A 258 27.13 22.45 -5.79
N VAL A 259 26.48 23.24 -4.94
CA VAL A 259 25.91 24.54 -5.33
C VAL A 259 27.06 25.51 -5.56
N GLU A 260 27.41 25.78 -6.81
CA GLU A 260 28.47 26.75 -7.11
C GLU A 260 28.03 28.19 -6.88
N TYR A 261 28.96 29.09 -6.56
CA TYR A 261 28.69 30.52 -6.50
C TYR A 261 28.50 31.10 -7.91
N LEU A 262 27.36 31.75 -8.15
CA LEU A 262 27.06 32.50 -9.38
C LEU A 262 26.74 33.95 -9.02
N PRO A 263 27.55 34.94 -9.43
CA PRO A 263 27.35 36.35 -9.07
C PRO A 263 25.97 36.92 -9.42
N GLU A 264 25.34 36.39 -10.46
CA GLU A 264 24.08 36.86 -11.04
C GLU A 264 22.86 36.46 -10.21
N TYR A 265 23.01 35.45 -9.33
CA TYR A 265 21.88 34.86 -8.61
C TYR A 265 22.09 34.80 -7.09
N PRO A 266 21.03 34.98 -6.28
CA PRO A 266 21.12 34.86 -4.83
C PRO A 266 21.52 33.44 -4.41
N THR A 267 22.76 33.29 -3.96
CA THR A 267 23.35 31.97 -3.64
C THR A 267 22.61 31.26 -2.50
N GLU A 268 22.13 32.01 -1.49
CA GLU A 268 21.36 31.42 -0.38
C GLU A 268 20.03 30.83 -0.81
N ILE A 269 19.33 31.49 -1.74
CA ILE A 269 18.07 30.99 -2.28
C ILE A 269 18.34 29.75 -3.14
N ARG A 270 19.43 29.74 -3.91
CA ARG A 270 19.86 28.57 -4.67
C ARG A 270 20.19 27.38 -3.77
N ALA A 271 20.90 27.60 -2.67
CA ALA A 271 21.20 26.57 -1.67
C ALA A 271 19.93 26.04 -1.00
N ALA A 272 18.99 26.92 -0.64
CA ALA A 272 17.69 26.52 -0.09
C ALA A 272 16.89 25.67 -1.09
N ASN A 273 16.82 26.08 -2.36
CA ASN A 273 16.19 25.29 -3.41
C ASN A 273 16.88 23.93 -3.62
N ALA A 274 18.20 23.86 -3.48
CA ALA A 274 18.93 22.60 -3.57
C ALA A 274 18.56 21.64 -2.43
N LYS A 275 18.42 22.17 -1.21
CA LYS A 275 17.96 21.42 -0.02
C LYS A 275 16.52 20.92 -0.20
N GLU A 276 15.62 21.75 -0.72
CA GLU A 276 14.24 21.36 -1.02
C GLU A 276 14.15 20.28 -2.10
N PHE A 277 15.01 20.33 -3.13
CA PHE A 277 15.10 19.25 -4.11
C PHE A 277 15.52 17.93 -3.47
N ALA A 278 16.60 17.95 -2.68
CA ALA A 278 17.09 16.77 -1.98
C ALA A 278 16.00 16.20 -1.05
N ASN A 279 15.33 17.05 -0.26
CA ASN A 279 14.18 16.66 0.57
C ASN A 279 13.05 16.04 -0.25
N GLY A 280 12.79 16.58 -1.44
CA GLY A 280 11.75 16.13 -2.35
C GLY A 280 11.99 14.74 -2.94
N TRP A 281 13.25 14.35 -3.15
CA TRP A 281 13.61 13.03 -3.68
C TRP A 281 14.04 12.04 -2.60
N ASN A 282 14.39 12.51 -1.40
CA ASN A 282 14.89 11.66 -0.33
C ASN A 282 13.85 10.61 0.12
N ASN A 283 14.29 9.36 0.15
CA ASN A 283 13.55 8.15 0.43
C ASN A 283 12.50 7.79 -0.64
N THR A 284 12.65 8.26 -1.88
CA THR A 284 11.76 7.83 -2.97
C THR A 284 12.03 6.37 -3.32
N ILE A 285 10.99 5.55 -3.32
CA ILE A 285 11.04 4.15 -3.73
C ILE A 285 10.60 4.02 -5.19
N ILE A 286 11.31 3.23 -5.98
CA ILE A 286 10.94 2.90 -7.35
C ILE A 286 10.96 1.37 -7.51
N PRO A 287 9.82 0.73 -7.79
CA PRO A 287 9.76 -0.70 -8.03
C PRO A 287 10.62 -1.14 -9.24
N PRO A 288 10.90 -2.45 -9.39
CA PRO A 288 11.56 -2.98 -10.56
C PRO A 288 10.79 -2.67 -11.83
N HIS A 289 11.51 -2.28 -12.90
CA HIS A 289 10.95 -2.02 -14.24
C HIS A 289 9.85 -0.95 -14.28
N GLU A 290 9.87 -0.04 -13.31
CA GLU A 290 8.86 1.01 -13.12
C GLU A 290 9.52 2.37 -12.97
N SER A 291 8.69 3.41 -12.96
CA SER A 291 9.13 4.79 -12.80
C SER A 291 8.41 5.50 -11.67
N ALA A 292 9.06 6.50 -11.07
CA ALA A 292 8.45 7.33 -10.04
C ALA A 292 8.91 8.79 -10.09
N HIS A 293 8.07 9.65 -9.52
CA HIS A 293 8.34 11.05 -9.23
C HIS A 293 8.76 11.22 -7.76
N GLY A 294 9.35 12.37 -7.44
CA GLY A 294 9.57 12.80 -6.06
C GLY A 294 8.28 13.33 -5.39
N LYS A 295 8.46 13.96 -4.23
CA LYS A 295 7.38 14.51 -3.41
C LYS A 295 6.71 15.72 -4.04
N GLU A 296 5.40 15.84 -3.81
CA GLU A 296 4.56 16.97 -4.23
C GLU A 296 4.49 18.10 -3.21
N ASN A 297 4.87 17.84 -1.95
CA ASN A 297 4.73 18.78 -0.85
C ASN A 297 6.00 19.62 -0.56
N VAL A 298 6.94 19.70 -1.49
CA VAL A 298 8.08 20.62 -1.41
C VAL A 298 7.81 21.90 -2.19
N THR A 299 8.37 23.02 -1.72
CA THR A 299 8.16 24.33 -2.34
C THR A 299 9.48 24.97 -2.68
N PHE A 300 9.58 25.46 -3.91
CA PHE A 300 10.77 26.17 -4.36
C PHE A 300 10.54 27.68 -4.42
N THR A 301 11.58 28.42 -4.09
CA THR A 301 11.59 29.88 -4.23
C THR A 301 11.99 30.25 -5.65
N SER A 302 11.13 31.01 -6.33
CA SER A 302 11.42 31.53 -7.68
C SER A 302 12.42 32.68 -7.61
N ILE A 303 13.37 32.71 -8.55
CA ILE A 303 14.33 33.79 -8.75
C ILE A 303 14.02 34.45 -10.09
N ALA A 304 14.03 35.79 -10.15
CA ALA A 304 13.74 36.52 -11.38
C ALA A 304 14.74 36.15 -12.49
N GLU A 305 14.23 35.88 -13.68
CA GLU A 305 15.00 35.44 -14.84
C GLU A 305 14.34 35.97 -16.11
N ALA A 306 14.97 36.94 -16.77
CA ALA A 306 14.35 37.63 -17.90
C ALA A 306 14.24 36.74 -19.14
N GLU A 307 15.10 35.72 -19.23
CA GLU A 307 15.13 34.78 -20.36
C GLU A 307 14.11 33.64 -20.20
N ALA A 308 13.59 33.42 -18.98
CA ALA A 308 12.55 32.44 -18.73
C ALA A 308 11.19 32.93 -19.24
N ALA A 309 10.40 32.06 -19.86
CA ALA A 309 9.07 32.40 -20.39
C ALA A 309 8.11 32.97 -19.32
N SER A 310 8.26 32.53 -18.07
CA SER A 310 7.53 33.01 -16.89
C SER A 310 8.08 34.30 -16.29
N GLY A 311 9.24 34.79 -16.73
CA GLY A 311 9.99 35.88 -16.10
C GLY A 311 10.72 35.48 -14.81
N SER A 312 10.71 34.19 -14.46
CA SER A 312 11.40 33.63 -13.29
C SER A 312 11.77 32.16 -13.49
N ALA A 313 12.78 31.70 -12.77
CA ALA A 313 13.25 30.32 -12.78
C ALA A 313 13.53 29.81 -11.37
N THR A 314 13.52 28.49 -11.21
CA THR A 314 13.87 27.82 -9.96
C THR A 314 15.37 27.53 -9.91
N HIS A 315 16.19 28.57 -9.82
CA HIS A 315 17.65 28.40 -9.76
C HIS A 315 18.08 27.63 -8.50
N GLY A 316 19.13 26.81 -8.61
CA GLY A 316 19.66 25.98 -7.52
C GLY A 316 19.24 24.51 -7.56
N VAL A 317 18.36 24.11 -8.50
CA VAL A 317 17.90 22.71 -8.66
C VAL A 317 18.76 21.88 -9.61
N CYS A 318 19.60 22.52 -10.44
CA CYS A 318 20.51 21.79 -11.32
C CYS A 318 21.61 21.03 -10.56
N PRO A 319 22.28 21.59 -9.52
CA PRO A 319 23.24 20.82 -8.73
C PRO A 319 22.68 19.52 -8.13
N PRO A 320 21.55 19.50 -7.40
CA PRO A 320 20.99 18.24 -6.92
C PRO A 320 20.45 17.37 -8.06
N GLY A 321 19.93 17.96 -9.14
CA GLY A 321 19.53 17.23 -10.34
C GLY A 321 20.68 16.48 -11.01
N ARG A 322 21.88 17.06 -11.08
CA ARG A 322 23.10 16.39 -11.55
C ARG A 322 23.49 15.23 -10.64
N SER A 323 23.49 15.44 -9.32
CA SER A 323 23.77 14.38 -8.36
C SER A 323 22.82 13.19 -8.54
N LEU A 324 21.51 13.45 -8.67
CA LEU A 324 20.53 12.40 -8.94
C LEU A 324 20.76 11.73 -10.30
N ARG A 325 20.88 12.50 -11.37
CA ARG A 325 21.11 12.02 -12.73
C ARG A 325 22.34 11.12 -12.80
N ASP A 326 23.47 11.57 -12.27
CA ASP A 326 24.74 10.87 -12.38
C ASP A 326 24.71 9.55 -11.58
N ALA A 327 24.02 9.53 -10.44
CA ALA A 327 23.78 8.31 -9.67
C ALA A 327 22.88 7.30 -10.43
N ILE A 328 21.90 7.76 -11.20
CA ILE A 328 21.04 6.89 -12.02
C ILE A 328 21.79 6.39 -13.26
N LEU A 329 22.48 7.28 -13.98
CA LEU A 329 23.21 6.92 -15.19
C LEU A 329 24.37 5.95 -14.92
N SER A 330 25.00 6.00 -13.74
CA SER A 330 26.09 5.07 -13.38
C SER A 330 25.61 3.62 -13.20
N LEU A 331 24.31 3.40 -12.96
CA LEU A 331 23.68 2.08 -12.97
C LEU A 331 23.41 1.56 -14.39
N GLY A 332 23.62 2.39 -15.42
CA GLY A 332 23.25 2.08 -16.80
C GLY A 332 21.78 2.34 -17.13
N TYR A 333 21.04 2.97 -16.21
CA TYR A 333 19.63 3.32 -16.39
C TYR A 333 19.48 4.53 -17.33
N PRO A 334 18.29 4.72 -17.94
CA PRO A 334 18.05 5.84 -18.85
C PRO A 334 18.16 7.19 -18.13
N LEU A 335 18.46 8.23 -18.91
CA LEU A 335 18.39 9.61 -18.45
C LEU A 335 16.97 9.91 -17.92
N PRO A 336 16.83 10.43 -16.68
CA PRO A 336 15.51 10.79 -16.15
C PRO A 336 14.76 11.76 -17.06
N VAL A 337 13.46 11.55 -17.22
CA VAL A 337 12.61 12.46 -18.01
C VAL A 337 12.56 13.81 -17.31
N GLY A 338 12.58 14.90 -18.10
CA GLY A 338 12.67 16.26 -17.57
C GLY A 338 14.09 16.70 -17.23
N MET A 339 15.09 15.84 -17.46
CA MET A 339 16.50 16.17 -17.28
C MET A 339 17.30 16.22 -18.58
N SER A 340 18.49 16.84 -18.51
CA SER A 340 19.48 16.86 -19.59
C SER A 340 20.83 16.30 -19.13
N GLY A 341 21.67 15.87 -20.09
CA GLY A 341 23.06 15.49 -19.83
C GLY A 341 24.03 16.66 -19.64
N ALA A 342 23.55 17.91 -19.74
CA ALA A 342 24.36 19.12 -19.63
C ALA A 342 24.46 19.61 -18.17
N GLU A 343 25.14 20.74 -17.98
CA GLU A 343 25.25 21.41 -16.67
C GLU A 343 23.88 21.84 -16.12
N GLU A 344 23.02 22.33 -17.01
CA GLU A 344 21.60 22.59 -16.77
C GLU A 344 20.82 21.28 -16.78
N SER A 345 20.84 20.58 -15.64
CA SER A 345 20.30 19.23 -15.57
C SER A 345 18.79 19.17 -15.53
N ILE A 346 18.08 20.22 -15.10
CA ILE A 346 16.61 20.27 -15.07
C ILE A 346 16.11 21.18 -16.20
N LEU A 347 15.22 20.68 -17.04
CA LEU A 347 14.64 21.46 -18.14
C LEU A 347 13.62 22.49 -17.62
N TYR A 348 13.60 23.69 -18.20
CA TYR A 348 12.76 24.83 -17.74
C TYR A 348 11.26 24.54 -17.59
N GLU A 349 10.71 23.63 -18.40
CA GLU A 349 9.27 23.30 -18.39
C GLU A 349 8.90 22.19 -17.40
N TYR A 350 9.87 21.68 -16.64
CA TYR A 350 9.67 20.57 -15.71
C TYR A 350 9.82 21.04 -14.28
N ARG A 351 8.79 20.76 -13.46
CA ARG A 351 8.87 20.98 -12.02
C ARG A 351 9.81 19.93 -11.40
N PRO A 352 10.78 20.34 -10.55
CA PRO A 352 11.95 19.52 -10.24
C PRO A 352 11.68 18.16 -9.56
N THR A 353 10.56 18.02 -8.85
CA THR A 353 10.21 16.77 -8.14
C THR A 353 9.00 16.06 -8.72
N ILE A 354 8.03 16.80 -9.27
CA ILE A 354 6.73 16.25 -9.67
C ILE A 354 6.59 15.97 -11.16
N ASP A 355 7.39 16.61 -12.02
CA ASP A 355 7.39 16.32 -13.46
C ASP A 355 8.61 15.50 -13.89
N VAL A 356 9.71 15.60 -13.14
CA VAL A 356 10.88 14.73 -13.33
C VAL A 356 10.51 13.29 -13.00
N LEU A 357 10.85 12.36 -13.89
CA LEU A 357 10.54 10.94 -13.75
C LEU A 357 11.83 10.11 -13.82
N VAL A 358 12.11 9.35 -12.77
CA VAL A 358 13.23 8.42 -12.72
C VAL A 358 12.71 7.00 -12.96
N THR A 359 13.41 6.23 -13.77
CA THR A 359 13.06 4.84 -14.10
C THR A 359 14.10 3.89 -13.51
N ASN A 360 13.62 2.79 -12.95
CA ASN A 360 14.43 1.69 -12.47
C ASN A 360 14.34 0.52 -13.46
N ASP A 361 15.38 0.31 -14.27
CA ASP A 361 15.43 -0.80 -15.24
C ASP A 361 15.97 -2.10 -14.60
N GLY A 362 16.26 -2.10 -13.30
CA GLY A 362 16.76 -3.25 -12.57
C GLY A 362 15.66 -4.15 -12.02
N ASP A 363 16.06 -5.34 -11.57
CA ASP A 363 15.17 -6.38 -11.06
C ASP A 363 14.78 -6.22 -9.59
N TYR A 364 15.44 -5.30 -8.87
CA TYR A 364 15.16 -5.01 -7.46
C TYR A 364 14.56 -3.61 -7.31
N PRO A 365 13.64 -3.38 -6.35
CA PRO A 365 13.24 -2.04 -6.00
C PRO A 365 14.45 -1.22 -5.58
N ILE A 366 14.47 0.05 -5.97
CA ILE A 366 15.48 1.00 -5.53
C ILE A 366 14.91 2.02 -4.55
N GLN A 367 15.75 2.47 -3.62
CA GLN A 367 15.52 3.62 -2.76
C GLN A 367 16.53 4.71 -3.10
N ILE A 368 16.02 5.87 -3.51
CA ILE A 368 16.81 7.10 -3.70
C ILE A 368 16.95 7.77 -2.34
N VAL A 369 18.17 7.91 -1.85
CA VAL A 369 18.49 8.67 -0.63
C VAL A 369 19.29 9.89 -1.02
N MET A 370 18.79 11.07 -0.68
CA MET A 370 19.44 12.34 -0.96
C MET A 370 19.56 13.17 0.32
N TRP A 371 20.70 13.81 0.51
CA TRP A 371 20.92 14.75 1.59
C TRP A 371 21.91 15.83 1.19
N THR A 372 21.98 16.88 1.99
CA THR A 372 22.88 18.01 1.77
C THR A 372 23.72 18.30 3.01
N GLU A 373 24.93 18.78 2.79
CA GLU A 373 25.81 19.30 3.85
C GLU A 373 26.34 20.68 3.44
N GLY A 374 26.63 21.53 4.43
CA GLY A 374 27.09 22.89 4.18
C GLY A 374 25.97 23.91 3.96
N GLU A 375 26.37 25.12 3.58
CA GLU A 375 25.50 26.28 3.39
C GLU A 375 25.96 27.08 2.15
N SER A 376 25.05 27.89 1.61
CA SER A 376 25.36 28.81 0.51
C SER A 376 26.06 28.12 -0.67
N GLY A 377 27.12 28.72 -1.22
CA GLY A 377 27.91 28.21 -2.35
C GLY A 377 28.84 27.04 -2.02
N ASP A 378 28.76 26.48 -0.81
CA ASP A 378 29.48 25.28 -0.38
C ASP A 378 28.51 24.15 -0.01
N THR A 379 27.24 24.29 -0.41
CA THR A 379 26.23 23.26 -0.16
C THR A 379 26.51 22.06 -1.07
N HIS A 380 26.99 20.98 -0.48
CA HIS A 380 27.22 19.69 -1.13
C HIS A 380 25.90 18.90 -1.15
N ILE A 381 25.61 18.25 -2.28
CA ILE A 381 24.44 17.41 -2.48
C ILE A 381 24.88 16.00 -2.80
N TYR A 382 24.48 15.06 -1.95
CA TYR A 382 24.78 13.66 -2.10
C TYR A 382 23.53 12.90 -2.53
N THR A 383 23.72 11.95 -3.44
CA THR A 383 22.73 10.96 -3.80
C THR A 383 23.34 9.58 -3.62
N THR A 384 22.61 8.68 -2.96
CA THR A 384 22.90 7.24 -2.93
C THR A 384 21.68 6.48 -3.40
N ILE A 385 21.89 5.51 -4.27
CA ILE A 385 20.86 4.55 -4.69
C ILE A 385 21.13 3.24 -3.96
N TYR A 386 20.11 2.78 -3.23
CA TYR A 386 20.11 1.48 -2.59
C TYR A 386 19.17 0.53 -3.32
N GLU A 387 19.60 -0.69 -3.59
CA GLU A 387 18.68 -1.78 -3.92
C GLU A 387 18.12 -2.39 -2.63
N LEU A 388 16.83 -2.71 -2.64
CA LEU A 388 16.15 -3.45 -1.60
C LEU A 388 16.08 -4.92 -2.01
N ARG A 389 17.03 -5.72 -1.52
CA ARG A 389 17.16 -7.14 -1.89
C ARG A 389 16.59 -8.03 -0.81
N ASP A 390 15.74 -8.96 -1.21
CA ASP A 390 15.28 -10.07 -0.40
C ASP A 390 15.17 -11.34 -1.27
N ASN A 391 15.72 -12.45 -0.75
CA ASN A 391 15.79 -13.72 -1.46
C ASN A 391 14.43 -14.43 -1.61
N ASN A 392 13.40 -14.02 -0.86
CA ASN A 392 12.07 -14.64 -0.94
C ASN A 392 11.21 -13.96 -2.02
N THR A 393 11.28 -12.63 -2.13
CA THR A 393 10.48 -11.83 -3.08
C THR A 393 11.19 -11.70 -4.42
N TYR A 394 12.51 -11.56 -4.41
CA TYR A 394 13.36 -11.35 -5.58
C TYR A 394 14.54 -12.31 -5.55
N PRO A 395 14.33 -13.58 -5.94
CA PRO A 395 15.41 -14.56 -5.97
C PRO A 395 16.51 -14.07 -6.90
N ASP A 396 17.76 -14.13 -6.43
CA ASP A 396 18.93 -13.71 -7.19
C ASP A 396 19.07 -14.57 -8.45
N THR A 397 18.82 -13.96 -9.61
CA THR A 397 18.87 -14.61 -10.92
C THR A 397 20.31 -14.73 -11.44
N SER A 398 21.29 -14.14 -10.74
CA SER A 398 22.70 -14.10 -11.15
C SER A 398 23.46 -15.43 -11.04
N ASN A 399 22.82 -16.51 -10.57
CA ASN A 399 23.40 -17.86 -10.51
C ASN A 399 22.98 -18.80 -11.65
N SER A 400 22.58 -18.28 -12.82
CA SER A 400 22.33 -19.10 -14.02
C SER A 400 23.49 -19.04 -15.04
N THR A 401 24.68 -19.40 -14.59
CA THR A 401 25.70 -20.00 -15.46
C THR A 401 26.13 -21.33 -14.84
N GLU A 402 25.28 -22.34 -15.01
CA GLU A 402 25.72 -23.74 -15.01
C GLU A 402 26.00 -24.12 -16.48
N GLU A 403 27.26 -24.46 -16.72
CA GLU A 403 27.81 -25.42 -17.69
C GLU A 403 26.96 -25.80 -18.93
N GLU A 404 27.45 -25.39 -20.11
CA GLU A 404 27.74 -26.32 -21.22
C GLU A 404 29.05 -25.95 -21.91
#